data_AF-A0A2C5YN08-F1
#
_entry.id   AF-A0A2C5YN08-F1
#
_cell.length_a   1.000
_cell.length_b   1.000
_cell.length_c   1.000
_cell.angle_alpha   90.00
_cell.angle_beta   90.00
_cell.angle_gamma   90.00
#
_symmetry.space_group_name_H-M   'P 1'
#
loop_
_entity.id
_entity.type
_entity.pdbx_description
1 polymer ?
#
loop_
_entity_poly.entity_id
_entity_poly.type
_entity_poly.pdbx_seq_one_letter_code
_entity_poly.pdbx_strand_id
1 'polypeptide(L)'
;MAQLLLDLLSSVGSCLNCFPGSPTLRINGRSFKILRLLGEGGFSYVYLVEDTSTHALLAVKKIRCPFGAESVEQAKREVEAYRLFAHVPTIISAVDDAVATERGGDDATRTVYVLLPYYRRGNLQDLINANLVNRAAFPEGDLMGLFLGDANR
;
A
#
# COMPACT_ATOMS: atom_id res chain seq x y z
N MET A 1 11.73 -47.80 11.75
CA MET A 1 10.80 -47.67 10.60
C MET A 1 9.52 -46.91 10.94
N ALA A 2 8.92 -47.08 12.13
CA ALA A 2 7.71 -46.35 12.51
C ALA A 2 7.92 -44.84 12.80
N GLN A 3 9.08 -44.45 13.35
CA GLN A 3 9.38 -43.03 13.64
C GLN A 3 9.51 -42.17 12.38
N LEU A 4 10.13 -42.69 11.30
CA LEU A 4 10.26 -41.97 10.03
C LEU A 4 8.90 -41.66 9.38
N LEU A 5 7.93 -42.55 9.53
CA LEU A 5 6.57 -42.34 9.00
C LEU A 5 5.80 -41.29 9.80
N LEU A 6 5.97 -41.26 11.12
CA LEU A 6 5.40 -40.22 11.98
C LEU A 6 6.03 -38.85 11.73
N ASP A 7 7.33 -38.79 11.47
CA ASP A 7 8.04 -37.54 11.13
C ASP A 7 7.66 -37.03 9.72
N LEU A 8 7.44 -37.93 8.76
CA LEU A 8 6.91 -37.56 7.44
C LEU A 8 5.48 -37.04 7.56
N LEU A 9 4.61 -37.71 8.31
CA LEU A 9 3.22 -37.26 8.53
C LEU A 9 3.14 -35.93 9.28
N SER A 10 4.00 -35.70 10.27
CA SER A 10 4.05 -34.43 11.01
C SER A 10 4.60 -33.29 10.14
N SER A 11 5.58 -33.55 9.27
CA SER A 11 6.09 -32.56 8.31
C SER A 11 5.03 -32.17 7.28
N VAL A 12 4.29 -33.14 6.72
CA VAL A 12 3.20 -32.89 5.77
C VAL A 12 2.02 -32.18 6.45
N GLY A 13 1.70 -32.55 7.69
CA GLY A 13 0.68 -31.87 8.51
C GLY A 13 1.05 -30.43 8.87
N SER A 14 2.34 -30.15 9.06
CA SER A 14 2.85 -28.80 9.31
C SER A 14 2.81 -27.91 8.06
N CYS A 15 2.97 -28.50 6.86
CA CYS A 15 2.78 -27.81 5.59
C CYS A 15 1.30 -27.54 5.26
N LEU A 16 0.37 -28.36 5.78
CA LEU A 16 -1.08 -28.14 5.61
C LEU A 16 -1.62 -26.99 6.49
N ASN A 17 -0.88 -26.55 7.50
CA ASN A 17 -1.16 -25.33 8.26
C ASN A 17 -0.63 -24.05 7.57
N CYS A 18 0.02 -24.18 6.41
CA CYS A 18 0.36 -23.06 5.55
C CYS A 18 -0.78 -22.68 4.61
N PHE A 19 -2.02 -22.57 5.11
CA PHE A 19 -2.95 -21.63 4.47
C PHE A 19 -2.43 -20.23 4.86
N PRO A 20 -1.80 -19.48 3.94
CA PRO A 20 -1.38 -18.14 4.25
C PRO A 20 -2.67 -17.34 4.32
N GLY A 21 -3.20 -17.16 5.52
CA GLY A 21 -4.21 -16.14 5.76
C GLY A 21 -3.59 -14.82 5.31
N SER A 22 -3.96 -14.36 4.12
CA SER A 22 -3.53 -13.06 3.61
C SER A 22 -3.78 -12.04 4.72
N PRO A 23 -2.75 -11.31 5.19
CA PRO A 23 -2.90 -10.45 6.35
C PRO A 23 -4.00 -9.44 6.09
N THR A 24 -5.01 -9.45 6.97
CA THR A 24 -6.16 -8.55 6.88
C THR A 24 -5.89 -7.30 7.71
N LEU A 25 -5.98 -6.14 7.07
CA LEU A 25 -5.87 -4.83 7.70
C LEU A 25 -7.26 -4.28 7.99
N ARG A 26 -7.47 -3.65 9.15
CA ARG A 26 -8.72 -2.95 9.48
C ARG A 26 -8.48 -1.45 9.62
N ILE A 27 -9.24 -0.64 8.89
CA ILE A 27 -9.21 0.83 8.93
C ILE A 27 -10.65 1.31 9.07
N ASN A 28 -10.96 2.09 10.11
CA ASN A 28 -12.28 2.68 10.38
C ASN A 28 -13.48 1.73 10.20
N GLY A 29 -13.32 0.49 10.68
CA GLY A 29 -14.37 -0.54 10.61
C GLY A 29 -14.42 -1.34 9.31
N ARG A 30 -13.73 -0.90 8.25
CA ARG A 30 -13.57 -1.63 6.99
C ARG A 30 -12.41 -2.62 7.08
N SER A 31 -12.57 -3.77 6.43
CA SER A 31 -11.54 -4.82 6.34
C SER A 31 -10.96 -4.87 4.94
N PHE A 32 -9.64 -4.97 4.87
CA PHE A 32 -8.89 -4.97 3.62
C PHE A 32 -7.95 -6.17 3.60
N LYS A 33 -7.96 -6.91 2.50
CA LYS A 33 -6.99 -7.96 2.22
C LYS A 33 -5.75 -7.34 1.60
N ILE A 34 -4.59 -7.52 2.21
CA ILE A 34 -3.33 -7.08 1.60
C ILE A 34 -2.97 -8.04 0.47
N LEU A 35 -2.76 -7.49 -0.73
CA LEU A 35 -2.44 -8.28 -1.93
C LEU A 35 -0.93 -8.30 -2.20
N ARG A 36 -0.28 -7.13 -2.26
CA ARG A 36 1.17 -7.01 -2.51
C ARG A 36 1.71 -5.64 -2.11
N LEU A 37 3.03 -5.54 -1.96
CA LEU A 37 3.74 -4.26 -1.82
C LEU A 37 3.81 -3.55 -3.19
N LEU A 38 3.52 -2.25 -3.21
CA LEU A 38 3.62 -1.37 -4.38
C LEU A 38 4.86 -0.46 -4.31
N GLY A 39 5.31 -0.10 -3.11
CA GLY A 39 6.48 0.74 -2.92
C GLY A 39 6.93 0.82 -1.47
N GLU A 40 8.22 1.06 -1.29
CA GLU A 40 8.87 1.21 0.01
C GLU A 40 9.66 2.52 0.05
N GLY A 41 9.59 3.20 1.18
CA GLY A 41 10.50 4.26 1.59
C GLY A 41 11.00 3.99 3.01
N GLY A 42 11.85 4.87 3.55
CA GLY A 42 12.56 4.59 4.81
C GLY A 42 11.67 4.16 6.00
N PHE A 43 10.51 4.80 6.17
CA PHE A 43 9.55 4.46 7.24
C PHE A 43 8.12 4.26 6.73
N SER A 44 7.93 4.22 5.41
CA SER A 44 6.63 4.19 4.78
C SER A 44 6.56 3.08 3.75
N TYR A 45 5.45 2.36 3.76
CA TYR A 45 5.18 1.28 2.81
C TYR A 45 3.83 1.55 2.14
N VAL A 46 3.73 1.27 0.84
CA VAL A 46 2.47 1.35 0.10
C VAL A 46 2.09 -0.05 -0.33
N TYR A 47 0.92 -0.51 0.07
CA TYR A 47 0.39 -1.83 -0.27
C TYR A 47 -0.82 -1.70 -1.20
N LEU A 48 -0.92 -2.59 -2.17
CA LEU A 48 -2.17 -2.86 -2.86
C LEU A 48 -3.06 -3.68 -1.93
N VAL A 49 -4.27 -3.21 -1.72
CA VAL A 49 -5.27 -3.87 -0.90
C VAL A 49 -6.59 -4.04 -1.66
N GLU A 50 -7.37 -5.02 -1.24
CA GLU A 50 -8.73 -5.26 -1.72
C GLU A 50 -9.70 -5.11 -0.56
N ASP A 51 -10.71 -4.26 -0.72
CA ASP A 51 -11.81 -4.15 0.25
C ASP A 51 -12.59 -5.47 0.28
N THR A 52 -12.71 -6.11 1.44
CA THR A 52 -13.36 -7.42 1.55
C THR A 52 -14.87 -7.37 1.34
N SER A 53 -15.49 -6.19 1.43
CA SER A 53 -16.92 -6.00 1.26
C SER A 53 -17.30 -5.63 -0.18
N THR A 54 -16.48 -4.82 -0.85
CA THR A 54 -16.78 -4.30 -2.19
C THR A 54 -15.90 -4.89 -3.30
N HIS A 55 -14.85 -5.65 -2.95
CA HIS A 55 -13.80 -6.11 -3.85
C HIS A 55 -13.07 -4.99 -4.61
N ALA A 56 -13.21 -3.73 -4.16
CA ALA A 56 -12.54 -2.59 -4.74
C ALA A 56 -11.03 -2.64 -4.44
N LEU A 57 -10.21 -2.41 -5.47
CA LEU A 57 -8.77 -2.29 -5.32
C LEU A 57 -8.39 -0.87 -4.91
N LEU A 58 -7.63 -0.76 -3.82
CA LEU A 58 -7.16 0.49 -3.25
C LEU A 58 -5.68 0.38 -2.88
N ALA A 59 -5.04 1.50 -2.63
CA ALA A 59 -3.70 1.54 -2.07
C ALA A 59 -3.78 1.97 -0.60
N VAL A 60 -3.00 1.32 0.27
CA VAL A 60 -2.83 1.77 1.65
C VAL A 60 -1.38 2.18 1.84
N LYS A 61 -1.17 3.45 2.21
CA LYS A 61 0.11 3.94 2.69
C LYS A 61 0.18 3.75 4.20
N LYS A 62 1.08 2.89 4.66
CA LYS A 62 1.41 2.61 6.06
C LYS A 62 2.66 3.39 6.43
N ILE A 63 2.52 4.43 7.26
CA ILE A 63 3.60 5.28 7.75
C ILE A 63 3.89 4.87 9.19
N ARG A 64 5.08 4.32 9.44
CA ARG A 64 5.53 4.01 10.80
C ARG A 64 6.05 5.29 11.46
N CYS A 65 5.65 5.51 12.70
CA CYS A 65 6.02 6.67 13.50
C CYS A 65 6.90 6.19 14.67
N PRO A 66 8.22 5.96 14.45
CA PRO A 66 9.11 5.37 15.45
C PRO A 66 9.45 6.31 16.61
N PHE A 67 9.26 7.63 16.44
CA PHE A 67 9.64 8.67 17.41
C PHE A 67 8.42 9.22 18.17
N GLY A 68 7.36 8.43 18.32
CA GLY A 68 6.17 8.83 19.06
C GLY A 68 5.45 10.04 18.44
N ALA A 69 5.02 11.00 19.27
CA ALA A 69 4.10 12.07 18.91
C ALA A 69 4.57 12.95 17.73
N GLU A 70 5.85 13.36 17.70
CA GLU A 70 6.38 14.21 16.64
C GLU A 70 6.30 13.55 15.26
N SER A 71 6.67 12.26 15.18
CA SER A 71 6.56 11.50 13.94
C SER A 71 5.11 11.26 13.50
N VAL A 72 4.16 11.21 14.44
CA VAL A 72 2.73 11.17 14.13
C VAL A 72 2.25 12.52 13.60
N GLU A 73 2.69 13.63 14.17
CA GLU A 73 2.35 14.97 13.68
C GLU A 73 2.85 15.19 12.26
N GLN A 74 4.06 14.73 11.94
CA GLN A 74 4.57 14.78 10.57
C GLN A 74 3.73 13.94 9.60
N ALA A 75 3.35 12.72 10.00
CA ALA A 75 2.45 11.88 9.19
C ALA A 75 1.06 12.51 9.03
N LYS A 76 0.54 13.19 10.06
CA LYS A 76 -0.73 13.93 10.01
C LYS A 76 -0.68 15.13 9.07
N ARG A 77 0.45 15.85 8.98
CA ARG A 77 0.63 16.90 7.97
C ARG A 77 0.47 16.36 6.54
N GLU A 78 0.92 15.12 6.30
CA GLU A 78 0.70 14.47 5.00
C GLU A 78 -0.79 14.17 4.75
N VAL A 79 -1.50 13.66 5.75
CA VAL A 79 -2.96 13.46 5.70
C VAL A 79 -3.70 14.77 5.40
N GLU A 80 -3.32 15.86 6.07
CA GLU A 80 -3.89 17.19 5.83
C GLU A 80 -3.64 17.68 4.42
N ALA A 81 -2.46 17.43 3.85
CA ALA A 81 -2.16 17.79 2.46
C ALA A 81 -3.11 17.08 1.47
N TYR A 82 -3.38 15.79 1.66
CA TYR A 82 -4.35 15.07 0.83
C TYR A 82 -5.76 15.67 0.91
N ARG A 83 -6.17 16.15 2.09
CA ARG A 83 -7.48 16.79 2.29
C ARG A 83 -7.54 18.18 1.68
N LEU A 84 -6.47 18.97 1.84
CA LEU A 84 -6.38 20.34 1.32
C LEU A 84 -6.59 20.38 -0.20
N PHE A 85 -6.01 19.42 -0.93
CA PHE A 85 -6.08 19.35 -2.38
C PHE A 85 -7.17 18.41 -2.92
N ALA A 86 -8.10 17.93 -2.08
CA ALA A 86 -9.13 16.97 -2.50
C ALA A 86 -10.04 17.47 -3.63
N HIS A 87 -10.13 18.78 -3.84
CA HIS A 87 -10.89 19.42 -4.91
C HIS A 87 -10.15 19.49 -6.25
N VAL A 88 -8.85 19.17 -6.28
CA VAL A 88 -8.02 19.22 -7.48
C VAL A 88 -7.98 17.84 -8.15
N PRO A 89 -8.47 17.68 -9.38
CA PRO A 89 -8.64 16.37 -10.01
C PRO A 89 -7.31 15.68 -10.37
N THR A 90 -6.23 16.43 -10.52
CA THR A 90 -4.89 15.93 -10.89
C THR A 90 -4.01 15.61 -9.69
N ILE A 91 -4.50 15.87 -8.47
CA ILE A 91 -3.81 15.55 -7.22
C ILE A 91 -4.56 14.40 -6.56
N ILE A 92 -3.82 13.37 -6.15
CA ILE A 92 -4.42 12.23 -5.46
C ILE A 92 -5.06 12.69 -4.14
N SER A 93 -6.31 12.28 -3.91
CA SER A 93 -7.05 12.55 -2.68
C SER A 93 -7.10 11.30 -1.80
N ALA A 94 -7.06 11.50 -0.48
CA ALA A 94 -7.25 10.41 0.47
C ALA A 94 -8.72 9.99 0.53
N VAL A 95 -8.97 8.69 0.48
CA VAL A 95 -10.31 8.10 0.69
C VAL A 95 -10.64 8.09 2.17
N ASP A 96 -9.64 7.74 3.00
CA ASP A 96 -9.78 7.63 4.45
C ASP A 96 -8.39 7.62 5.13
N ASP A 97 -8.35 7.78 6.44
CA ASP A 97 -7.13 7.67 7.24
C ASP A 97 -7.41 7.17 8.67
N ALA A 98 -6.42 6.51 9.28
CA ALA A 98 -6.51 6.07 10.65
C ALA A 98 -5.14 6.06 11.33
N VAL A 99 -5.14 6.27 12.66
CA VAL A 99 -3.95 6.09 13.49
C VAL A 99 -4.16 4.83 14.34
N ALA A 100 -3.21 3.91 14.31
CA ALA A 100 -3.24 2.72 15.15
C ALA A 100 -1.92 2.55 15.91
N THR A 101 -2.01 1.95 17.08
CA THR A 101 -0.85 1.46 17.84
C THR A 101 -0.59 0.02 17.40
N GLU A 102 0.65 -0.33 17.04
CA GLU A 102 0.96 -1.71 16.66
C GLU A 102 0.92 -2.63 17.89
N ARG A 103 0.24 -3.78 17.76
CA ARG A 103 0.20 -4.78 18.83
C ARG A 103 1.53 -5.53 18.87
N GLY A 104 2.26 -5.39 19.97
CA GLY A 104 3.55 -6.08 20.18
C GLY A 104 4.79 -5.26 19.82
N GLY A 105 4.62 -4.00 19.37
CA GLY A 105 5.69 -3.00 19.39
C GLY A 105 5.77 -2.34 20.76
N ASP A 106 6.85 -1.62 21.05
CA ASP A 106 6.90 -0.72 22.20
C ASP A 106 5.68 0.20 22.15
N ASP A 107 5.04 0.47 23.30
CA ASP A 107 3.79 1.26 23.43
C ASP A 107 3.93 2.70 22.85
N ALA A 108 5.17 3.09 22.52
CA ALA A 108 5.53 4.32 21.84
C ALA A 108 5.35 4.28 20.29
N THR A 109 5.31 3.10 19.67
CA THR A 109 5.30 2.97 18.20
C THR A 109 3.89 3.06 17.65
N ARG A 110 3.60 4.17 16.96
CA ARG A 110 2.32 4.42 16.29
C ARG A 110 2.50 4.24 14.79
N THR A 111 1.39 3.95 14.12
CA THR A 111 1.35 3.86 12.66
C THR A 111 0.16 4.66 12.16
N VAL A 112 0.40 5.46 11.12
CA VAL A 112 -0.65 6.16 10.39
C VAL A 112 -0.91 5.40 9.09
N TYR A 113 -2.17 5.11 8.83
CA TYR A 113 -2.65 4.50 7.60
C TYR A 113 -3.39 5.56 6.79
N VAL A 114 -3.04 5.69 5.52
CA VAL A 114 -3.76 6.54 4.56
C VAL A 114 -4.27 5.66 3.44
N LEU A 115 -5.58 5.62 3.26
CA LEU A 115 -6.25 4.89 2.20
C LEU A 115 -6.35 5.79 0.96
N LEU A 116 -5.84 5.32 -0.16
CA LEU A 116 -5.67 6.06 -1.41
C LEU A 116 -6.30 5.29 -2.58
N PRO A 117 -6.75 5.97 -3.64
CA PRO A 117 -7.10 5.34 -4.89
C PRO A 117 -5.93 4.53 -5.47
N TYR A 118 -6.23 3.41 -6.12
CA TYR A 118 -5.22 2.62 -6.83
C TYR A 118 -5.22 2.91 -8.32
N TYR A 119 -4.12 3.47 -8.81
CA TYR A 119 -3.88 3.68 -10.24
C TYR A 119 -3.11 2.49 -10.82
N ARG A 120 -3.81 1.68 -11.62
CA ARG A 120 -3.27 0.43 -12.20
C ARG A 120 -2.04 0.62 -13.10
N ARG A 121 -1.93 1.79 -13.75
CA ARG A 121 -0.82 2.15 -14.65
C ARG A 121 0.51 2.40 -13.91
N GLY A 122 0.50 2.45 -12.58
CA GLY A 122 1.71 2.63 -11.78
C GLY A 122 2.22 4.08 -11.81
N ASN A 123 3.52 4.25 -11.58
CA ASN A 123 4.14 5.58 -11.53
C ASN A 123 4.77 5.97 -12.89
N LEU A 124 4.89 7.27 -13.15
CA LEU A 124 5.44 7.80 -14.40
C LEU A 124 6.93 7.46 -14.59
N GLN A 125 7.70 7.36 -13.50
CA GLN A 125 9.13 7.05 -13.55
C GLN A 125 9.38 5.65 -14.13
N ASP A 126 8.56 4.67 -13.78
CA ASP A 126 8.64 3.31 -14.31
C ASP A 126 8.35 3.28 -15.81
N LEU A 127 7.39 4.08 -16.27
CA LEU A 127 7.11 4.23 -17.70
C LEU A 127 8.28 4.88 -18.45
N ILE A 128 8.89 5.91 -17.87
CA ILE A 128 10.11 6.55 -18.42
C ILE A 128 11.25 5.53 -18.50
N ASN A 129 11.48 4.77 -17.43
CA ASN A 129 12.53 3.75 -17.36
C ASN A 129 12.30 2.63 -18.37
N ALA A 130 11.06 2.17 -18.53
CA ALA A 130 10.70 1.15 -19.52
C ALA A 130 10.97 1.64 -20.95
N ASN A 131 10.63 2.90 -21.26
CA ASN A 131 10.95 3.49 -22.56
C ASN A 131 12.46 3.58 -22.80
N LEU A 132 13.24 3.99 -21.79
CA LEU A 132 14.69 4.05 -21.88
C LEU A 132 15.31 2.68 -22.19
N VAL A 133 14.87 1.62 -21.50
CA VAL A 133 15.36 0.25 -21.72
C VAL A 133 14.96 -0.27 -23.10
N ASN A 134 13.72 -0.01 -23.53
CA ASN A 134 13.21 -0.46 -24.82
C ASN A 134 13.64 0.42 -26.00
N ARG A 135 14.40 1.50 -25.76
CA ARG A 135 14.72 2.54 -26.75
C ARG A 135 13.47 3.09 -27.45
N ALA A 136 12.39 3.18 -26.70
CA ALA A 136 11.12 3.77 -27.13
C ALA A 136 11.01 5.21 -26.61
N ALA A 137 10.06 5.96 -27.15
CA ALA A 137 9.71 7.30 -26.69
C ALA A 137 8.20 7.40 -26.48
N PHE A 138 7.77 8.33 -25.63
CA PHE A 138 6.37 8.69 -25.57
C PHE A 138 5.96 9.36 -26.88
N PRO A 139 4.82 8.97 -27.48
CA PRO A 139 4.20 9.76 -28.53
C PRO A 139 3.97 11.19 -28.03
N GLU A 140 4.21 12.18 -28.90
CA GLU A 140 4.15 13.60 -28.53
C GLU A 140 2.80 13.98 -27.90
N GLY A 141 1.69 13.49 -28.44
CA GLY A 141 0.35 13.74 -27.90
C GLY A 141 0.15 13.20 -26.48
N ASP A 142 0.68 12.01 -26.18
CA ASP A 142 0.60 11.41 -24.84
C ASP A 142 1.49 12.18 -23.86
N LEU A 143 2.68 12.60 -24.30
CA LEU A 143 3.58 13.44 -23.51
C LEU A 143 2.92 14.77 -23.15
N MET A 144 2.28 15.43 -24.11
CA MET A 144 1.55 16.69 -23.86
C MET A 144 0.40 16.49 -22.86
N GLY A 145 -0.32 15.37 -22.93
CA GLY A 145 -1.34 15.02 -21.93
C GLY A 145 -0.75 14.90 -20.52
N LEU A 146 0.40 14.23 -20.37
CA LEU A 146 1.11 14.11 -19.10
C LEU A 146 1.57 15.48 -18.56
N PHE A 147 2.07 16.36 -19.41
CA PHE A 147 2.48 17.72 -19.02
C PHE A 147 1.31 18.60 -18.58
N LEU A 148 0.13 18.43 -19.20
CA LEU A 148 -1.08 19.13 -18.80
C LEU A 148 -1.67 18.57 -17.49
N GLY A 149 -1.26 17.37 -17.08
CA GLY A 149 -1.77 16.66 -15.90
C GLY A 149 -3.01 15.82 -16.19
N ASP A 150 -3.30 15.51 -17.44
CA ASP A 150 -4.44 14.67 -17.81
C ASP A 150 -4.13 13.19 -17.52
N ALA A 151 -4.52 12.73 -16.33
CA ALA A 151 -4.38 11.34 -15.90
C ALA A 151 -5.54 10.44 -16.38
N ASN A 152 -6.52 10.97 -17.13
CA ASN A 152 -7.77 10.28 -17.48
C ASN A 152 -7.74 9.49 -18.81
N ARG A 153 -6.57 9.07 -19.28
CA ARG A 153 -6.45 8.06 -20.36
C ARG A 153 -5.82 6.76 -19.87
#